data_AF-A0A954GG35-F1
#
_entry.id   AF-A0A954GG35-F1
#
_cell.length_a   1.000
_cell.length_b   1.000
_cell.length_c   1.000
_cell.angle_alpha   90.00
_cell.angle_beta   90.00
_cell.angle_gamma   90.00
#
_symmetry.space_group_name_H-M   'P 1'
#
loop_
_entity.id
_entity.type
_entity.pdbx_description
1 polymer ?
#
loop_
_entity_poly.entity_id
_entity_poly.type
_entity_poly.pdbx_seq_one_letter_code
_entity_poly.pdbx_strand_id
1 'polypeptide(L)'
;MCDNLNTHDIASLSHTFDAETAGRLRRRLRIVHMPKSGSWLNMAEIELSILSRQCLSQRIASANEMDSAIHTWATHHNTKRAGTNWQFTTPDARIKLKALYPLPDIER
;
A
#
# COMPACT_ATOMS: atom_id res chain seq x y z
N MET A 1 1.14 0.72 6.46
CA MET A 1 0.26 -0.29 5.83
C MET A 1 1.09 -0.90 4.71
N CYS A 2 1.30 -2.21 4.73
CA CYS A 2 2.15 -2.92 3.77
C CYS A 2 1.52 -4.27 3.41
N ASP A 3 1.88 -4.83 2.25
CA ASP A 3 1.61 -6.24 1.97
C ASP A 3 2.49 -7.17 2.84
N ASN A 4 2.35 -8.49 2.67
CA ASN A 4 3.06 -9.50 3.47
C ASN A 4 4.40 -9.94 2.85
N LEU A 5 5.06 -9.10 2.06
CA LEU A 5 6.39 -9.40 1.53
C LEU A 5 7.41 -9.47 2.68
N ASN A 6 8.39 -10.38 2.57
CA ASN A 6 9.40 -10.61 3.60
C ASN A 6 10.28 -9.38 3.91
N THR A 7 10.38 -8.43 2.98
CA THR A 7 11.08 -7.15 3.16
C THR A 7 10.23 -6.07 3.84
N HIS A 8 8.94 -6.32 4.04
CA HIS A 8 8.03 -5.45 4.80
C HIS A 8 7.96 -5.85 6.28
N ASP A 9 9.07 -6.37 6.82
CA ASP A 9 9.23 -6.62 8.24
C ASP A 9 10.08 -5.52 8.90
N ILE A 10 9.81 -5.24 10.17
CA ILE A 10 10.55 -4.20 10.89
C ILE A 10 12.04 -4.55 11.05
N ALA A 11 12.39 -5.84 11.05
CA ALA A 11 13.77 -6.31 11.08
C ALA A 11 14.55 -5.98 9.81
N SER A 12 13.87 -5.77 8.67
CA SER A 12 14.52 -5.35 7.42
C SER A 12 15.26 -4.03 7.56
N LEU A 13 14.83 -3.15 8.48
CA LEU A 13 15.56 -1.92 8.80
C LEU A 13 16.98 -2.18 9.30
N SER A 14 17.18 -3.24 10.09
CA SER A 14 18.51 -3.62 10.61
C SER A 14 19.41 -4.24 9.54
N HIS A 15 18.83 -4.76 8.45
CA HIS A 15 19.61 -5.26 7.32
C HIS A 15 20.10 -4.15 6.39
N THR A 16 19.39 -3.01 6.35
CA THR A 16 19.69 -1.90 5.43
C THR A 16 20.46 -0.76 6.09
N PHE A 17 20.19 -0.47 7.36
CA PHE A 17 20.74 0.70 8.06
C PHE A 17 21.66 0.30 9.21
N ASP A 18 22.54 1.23 9.62
CA ASP A 18 23.28 1.10 10.87
C ASP A 18 22.35 0.97 12.08
N ALA A 19 22.88 0.45 13.20
CA ALA A 19 22.10 0.16 14.40
C ALA A 19 21.39 1.39 14.99
N GLU A 20 22.01 2.57 14.91
CA GLU A 20 21.44 3.81 15.43
C GLU A 20 20.22 4.23 14.60
N THR A 21 20.38 4.28 13.28
CA THR A 21 19.35 4.63 12.31
C THR A 21 18.19 3.62 12.33
N ALA A 22 18.50 2.32 12.30
CA ALA A 22 17.49 1.26 12.38
C ALA A 22 16.70 1.35 13.69
N GLY A 23 17.37 1.53 14.83
CA GLY A 23 16.72 1.68 16.13
C GLY A 23 15.82 2.92 16.21
N ARG A 24 16.27 4.06 15.66
CA ARG A 24 15.49 5.30 15.59
C ARG A 24 14.23 5.13 14.74
N LEU A 25 14.35 4.49 13.57
CA LEU A 25 13.21 4.23 12.68
C LEU A 25 12.22 3.24 13.29
N ARG A 26 12.70 2.16 13.89
CA ARG A 26 11.88 1.14 14.56
C ARG A 26 10.97 1.72 15.64
N ARG A 27 11.47 2.70 16.41
CA ARG A 27 10.67 3.36 17.46
C ARG A 27 9.57 4.28 16.92
N ARG A 28 9.68 4.74 15.67
CA ARG A 28 8.75 5.71 15.07
C ARG A 28 7.73 5.09 14.12
N LEU A 29 8.05 3.92 13.54
CA LEU A 29 7.23 3.27 12.54
C LEU A 29 6.36 2.17 13.17
N ARG A 30 5.07 2.19 12.83
CA ARG A 30 4.17 1.06 13.05
C ARG A 30 3.82 0.45 11.70
N ILE A 31 4.39 -0.72 11.40
CA ILE A 31 4.01 -1.50 10.22
C ILE A 31 2.68 -2.20 10.54
N VAL A 32 1.72 -2.04 9.64
CA VAL A 32 0.41 -2.71 9.71
C VAL A 32 0.31 -3.53 8.44
N HIS A 33 0.33 -4.85 8.59
CA HIS A 33 0.23 -5.77 7.46
C HIS A 33 -1.21 -5.96 7.01
N MET A 34 -1.41 -6.03 5.70
CA MET A 34 -2.69 -6.35 5.12
C MET A 34 -3.04 -7.83 5.31
N PRO A 35 -4.33 -8.17 5.47
CA PRO A 35 -4.77 -9.57 5.44
C PRO A 35 -4.23 -10.27 4.19
N LYS A 36 -3.92 -11.57 4.31
CA LYS A 36 -3.53 -12.39 3.16
C LYS A 36 -4.63 -12.30 2.09
N SER A 37 -4.22 -12.07 0.84
CA SER A 37 -5.13 -11.83 -0.30
C SER A 37 -6.00 -10.55 -0.22
N GLY A 38 -5.71 -9.64 0.72
CA GLY A 38 -6.37 -8.34 0.86
C GLY A 38 -5.72 -7.22 0.03
N SER A 39 -5.03 -7.56 -1.06
CA SER A 39 -4.24 -6.62 -1.87
C SER A 39 -5.13 -5.51 -2.49
N TRP A 40 -6.39 -5.82 -2.80
CA TRP A 40 -7.38 -4.87 -3.30
C TRP A 40 -7.71 -3.72 -2.33
N LEU A 41 -7.36 -3.84 -1.04
CA LEU A 41 -7.48 -2.77 -0.03
C LEU A 41 -6.19 -1.94 0.11
N ASN A 42 -5.13 -2.30 -0.59
CA ASN A 42 -3.83 -1.64 -0.50
C ASN A 42 -3.85 -0.31 -1.25
N MET A 43 -3.58 0.79 -0.54
CA MET A 43 -3.52 2.12 -1.11
C MET A 43 -2.50 2.22 -2.25
N ALA A 44 -1.36 1.54 -2.13
CA ALA A 44 -0.35 1.53 -3.19
C ALA A 44 -0.87 0.89 -4.50
N GLU A 45 -1.64 -0.20 -4.41
CA GLU A 45 -2.23 -0.85 -5.59
C GLU A 45 -3.32 0.00 -6.23
N ILE A 46 -4.12 0.71 -5.43
CA ILE A 46 -5.11 1.67 -5.93
C ILE A 46 -4.41 2.78 -6.72
N GLU A 47 -3.36 3.39 -6.17
CA GLU A 47 -2.58 4.43 -6.84
C GLU A 47 -1.90 3.91 -8.12
N LEU A 48 -1.34 2.71 -8.10
CA LEU A 48 -0.77 2.07 -9.29
C LEU A 48 -1.84 1.84 -10.38
N SER A 49 -3.07 1.48 -10.00
CA SER A 49 -4.19 1.35 -10.96
C SER A 49 -4.59 2.71 -11.57
N ILE A 50 -4.53 3.79 -10.79
CA ILE A 50 -4.79 5.14 -11.30
C ILE A 50 -3.66 5.57 -12.25
N LEU A 51 -2.40 5.43 -11.83
CA LEU A 51 -1.22 5.70 -12.67
C LEU A 51 -1.30 4.93 -13.99
N SER A 52 -1.63 3.63 -13.93
CA SER A 52 -1.74 2.78 -15.11
C SER A 52 -2.76 3.31 -16.11
N ARG A 53 -3.94 3.74 -15.63
CA ARG A 53 -5.01 4.26 -16.49
C ARG A 53 -4.76 5.69 -16.99
N GLN A 54 -4.06 6.51 -16.23
CA GLN A 54 -3.90 7.94 -16.53
C GLN A 54 -2.59 8.28 -17.26
N CYS A 55 -1.54 7.50 -17.04
CA CYS A 55 -0.20 7.79 -17.54
C CYS A 55 0.31 6.67 -18.46
N LEU A 56 0.08 5.41 -18.07
CA LEU A 56 0.69 4.23 -18.70
C LEU A 56 -0.23 3.52 -19.69
N SER A 57 -1.39 4.10 -20.03
CA SER A 57 -2.34 3.54 -21.00
C SER A 57 -1.89 3.70 -22.47
N GLN A 58 -0.61 3.96 -22.69
CA GLN A 58 0.03 4.23 -23.97
C GLN A 58 1.35 3.47 -24.09
N ARG A 59 1.82 3.25 -25.31
CA ARG A 59 3.18 2.73 -25.54
C ARG A 59 4.19 3.84 -25.26
N ILE A 60 5.25 3.50 -24.54
CA ILE A 60 6.35 4.40 -24.19
C ILE A 60 7.63 3.74 -24.69
N ALA A 61 8.45 4.49 -25.43
CA ALA A 61 9.51 3.90 -26.24
C ALA A 61 10.77 3.56 -25.41
N SER A 62 10.95 4.21 -24.25
CA SER A 62 12.14 4.02 -23.42
C SER A 62 11.84 4.14 -21.93
N ALA A 63 12.74 3.60 -21.11
CA ALA A 63 12.68 3.75 -19.66
C ALA A 63 12.80 5.22 -19.22
N ASN A 64 13.58 6.03 -19.93
CA ASN A 64 13.74 7.46 -19.60
C ASN A 64 12.45 8.25 -19.87
N GLU A 65 11.76 7.97 -20.98
CA GLU A 65 10.44 8.55 -21.26
C GLU A 65 9.41 8.12 -20.22
N MET A 66 9.46 6.85 -19.82
CA MET A 66 8.59 6.29 -18.78
C MET A 66 8.79 7.03 -17.44
N ASP A 67 10.04 7.20 -17.02
CA ASP A 67 10.37 7.88 -15.77
C ASP A 67 9.91 9.35 -15.78
N SER A 68 10.16 10.06 -16.88
CA SER A 68 9.71 11.44 -17.07
C SER A 68 8.18 11.57 -17.03
N ALA A 69 7.47 10.65 -17.70
CA ALA A 69 6.01 10.63 -17.72
C ALA A 69 5.43 10.35 -16.32
N ILE A 70 5.99 9.36 -15.60
CA ILE A 70 5.58 9.02 -14.23
C ILE A 70 5.86 10.19 -13.30
N HIS A 71 7.04 10.82 -13.37
CA HIS A 71 7.39 11.96 -12.52
C HIS A 71 6.47 13.16 -12.76
N THR A 72 6.18 13.47 -14.02
CA THR A 72 5.25 14.55 -14.39
C THR A 72 3.85 14.27 -13.87
N TRP A 73 3.35 13.05 -14.08
CA TRP A 73 2.05 12.61 -13.58
C TRP A 73 1.99 12.67 -12.05
N ALA A 74 2.99 12.15 -11.35
CA ALA A 74 3.04 12.09 -9.90
C ALA A 74 3.08 13.50 -9.29
N THR A 75 3.83 14.42 -9.89
CA THR A 75 3.87 15.83 -9.47
C THR A 75 2.47 16.45 -9.56
N HIS A 76 1.79 16.29 -10.70
CA HIS A 76 0.43 16.80 -10.89
C HIS A 76 -0.61 16.13 -9.99
N HIS A 77 -0.47 14.82 -9.76
CA HIS A 77 -1.37 14.08 -8.89
C HIS A 77 -1.22 14.54 -7.42
N ASN A 78 0.02 14.68 -6.96
CA ASN A 78 0.34 15.07 -5.58
C ASN A 78 -0.02 16.53 -5.27
N THR A 79 0.06 17.46 -6.24
CA THR A 79 -0.34 18.85 -6.03
C THR A 79 -1.84 19.01 -5.77
N LYS A 80 -2.67 18.12 -6.34
CA LYS A 80 -4.11 18.12 -6.10
C LYS A 80 -4.49 17.71 -4.68
N ARG A 81 -3.57 17.09 -3.93
CA ARG A 81 -3.77 16.61 -2.54
C ARG A 81 -5.12 15.92 -2.35
N ALA A 82 -5.55 15.15 -3.34
CA ALA A 82 -6.78 14.38 -3.26
C ALA A 82 -6.50 13.22 -2.30
N GLY A 83 -6.69 13.47 -1.00
CA GLY A 83 -6.59 12.41 0.00
C GLY A 83 -7.58 11.29 -0.32
N THR A 84 -7.17 10.05 -0.08
CA THR A 84 -8.08 8.91 -0.24
C THR A 84 -9.25 9.07 0.72
N ASN A 85 -10.46 9.28 0.19
CA ASN A 85 -11.68 9.26 0.99
C ASN A 85 -12.07 7.80 1.25
N TRP A 86 -11.54 7.25 2.35
CA TRP A 86 -11.76 5.85 2.70
C TRP A 86 -13.18 5.62 3.22
N GLN A 87 -14.02 4.99 2.41
CA GLN A 87 -15.42 4.70 2.77
C GLN A 87 -15.63 3.25 3.25
N PHE A 88 -14.61 2.39 3.17
CA PHE A 88 -14.76 0.98 3.53
C PHE A 88 -14.55 0.77 5.04
N THR A 89 -15.64 0.61 5.78
CA THR A 89 -15.61 0.53 7.24
C THR A 89 -15.37 -0.89 7.75
N THR A 90 -15.00 -1.04 9.03
CA THR A 90 -14.90 -2.36 9.66
C THR A 90 -16.22 -3.14 9.61
N PRO A 91 -17.41 -2.55 9.86
CA PRO A 91 -18.69 -3.19 9.60
C PRO A 91 -18.83 -3.72 8.17
N ASP A 92 -18.50 -2.92 7.16
CA ASP A 92 -18.58 -3.36 5.74
C ASP A 92 -17.65 -4.54 5.46
N ALA A 93 -16.45 -4.51 6.06
CA ALA A 93 -15.48 -5.60 5.95
C ALA A 93 -16.01 -6.90 6.53
N ARG A 94 -16.70 -6.87 7.67
CA ARG A 94 -17.30 -8.08 8.28
C ARG A 94 -18.40 -8.69 7.44
N ILE A 95 -19.13 -7.88 6.67
CA ILE A 95 -20.16 -8.37 5.75
C ILE A 95 -19.52 -8.90 4.47
N LYS A 96 -18.70 -8.10 3.78
CA LYS A 96 -18.10 -8.46 2.48
C LYS A 96 -17.05 -9.56 2.59
N LEU A 97 -16.30 -9.63 3.68
CA LEU A 97 -15.22 -10.58 3.92
C LEU A 97 -15.58 -11.61 4.99
N LYS A 98 -16.87 -11.93 5.13
CA LYS A 98 -17.39 -12.88 6.13
C LYS A 98 -16.63 -14.23 6.13
N ALA A 99 -16.22 -14.71 4.95
CA ALA A 99 -15.45 -15.95 4.82
C ALA A 99 -14.01 -15.86 5.38
N LEU A 100 -13.44 -14.66 5.43
CA LEU A 100 -12.08 -14.39 5.94
C LEU A 100 -12.08 -13.99 7.43
N TYR A 101 -13.22 -13.51 7.92
CA TYR A 101 -13.44 -13.20 9.33
C TYR A 101 -14.58 -14.07 9.87
N PRO A 102 -14.34 -15.38 10.10
CA PRO A 102 -15.31 -16.20 10.81
C PRO A 102 -15.59 -15.52 12.15
N LEU A 103 -16.88 -15.34 12.45
CA LEU A 103 -17.26 -15.02 13.81
C LEU A 103 -16.75 -16.16 14.68
N PRO A 104 -16.08 -15.90 15.82
CA PRO A 104 -15.77 -16.97 16.75
C PRO A 104 -17.06 -17.74 17.02
N ASP A 105 -17.02 -19.06 16.99
CA ASP A 105 -18.17 -19.88 17.35
C ASP A 105 -18.63 -19.45 18.74
N ILE A 106 -19.81 -18.82 18.79
CA ILE A 106 -20.54 -18.61 20.03
C ILE A 106 -21.41 -19.87 20.19
N GLU A 107 -20.77 -21.01 20.45
CA GLU A 107 -21.42 -22.19 21.03
C GLU A 107 -21.08 -22.17 22.52
N ARG A 108 -22.04 -21.79 23.38
CA ARG A 108 -23.07 -22.64 24.05
C ARG A 108 -22.53 -23.35 25.28
#